data_AF-A0A0B2P7V6-F1
#
_entry.id   AF-A0A0B2P7V6-F1
#
_cell.length_a   1.000
_cell.length_b   1.000
_cell.length_c   1.000
_cell.angle_alpha   90.00
_cell.angle_beta   90.00
_cell.angle_gamma   90.00
#
_symmetry.space_group_name_H-M   'P 1'
#
loop_
_entity.id
_entity.type
_entity.pdbx_description
1 polymer ?
#
loop_
_entity_poly.entity_id
_entity_poly.type
_entity_poly.pdbx_seq_one_letter_code
_entity_poly.pdbx_strand_id
1 'polypeptide(L)'
;SWFHRGIHWKVGMENKFRFWEDAWVEGECLANKFPRLYLLSEQKKKVISEMGFLRDEGWCWDLVWRRHLFEWEGELCFQLTSFLENV
;
A
#
# COMPACT_ATOMS: atom_id res chain seq x y z
N SER A 1 4.89 9.02 -19.17
CA SER A 1 5.71 8.67 -18.00
C SER A 1 5.65 7.15 -17.79
N TRP A 2 6.78 6.48 -17.56
CA TRP A 2 6.88 5.03 -17.34
C TRP A 2 6.36 4.60 -15.95
N PHE A 3 6.30 5.55 -15.02
CA PHE A 3 5.84 5.48 -13.64
C PHE A 3 4.38 5.00 -13.48
N HIS A 4 3.45 5.57 -14.24
CA HIS A 4 2.03 5.18 -14.18
C HIS A 4 1.78 3.74 -14.63
N ARG A 5 2.77 3.03 -15.21
CA ARG A 5 2.56 1.65 -15.68
C ARG A 5 2.75 0.61 -14.59
N GLY A 6 3.60 0.82 -13.57
CA GLY A 6 3.89 -0.18 -12.53
C GLY A 6 2.70 -0.42 -11.60
N ILE A 7 2.28 0.62 -10.89
CA ILE A 7 1.10 0.59 -10.00
C ILE A 7 -0.18 0.27 -10.78
N HIS A 8 -0.39 0.90 -11.94
CA HIS A 8 -1.61 0.67 -12.72
C HIS A 8 -1.66 -0.73 -13.35
N TRP A 9 -0.50 -1.35 -13.63
CA TRP A 9 -0.43 -2.77 -14.00
C TRP A 9 -0.74 -3.67 -12.81
N LYS A 10 -0.21 -3.39 -11.60
CA LYS A 10 -0.53 -4.18 -10.40
C LYS A 10 -2.00 -4.03 -9.95
N VAL A 11 -2.56 -2.83 -10.07
CA VAL A 11 -4.01 -2.56 -9.84
C VAL A 11 -4.86 -3.19 -10.95
N GLY A 12 -4.35 -3.24 -12.19
CA GLY A 12 -4.99 -3.89 -13.34
C GLY A 12 -4.89 -5.42 -13.33
N MET A 13 -3.89 -6.00 -12.64
CA MET A 13 -3.76 -7.42 -12.39
C MET A 13 -4.69 -7.86 -11.27
N GLU A 14 -5.97 -7.97 -11.63
CA GLU A 14 -6.95 -8.92 -11.11
C GLU A 14 -6.82 -9.29 -9.62
N ASN A 15 -7.58 -8.62 -8.74
CA ASN A 15 -8.25 -9.12 -7.53
C ASN A 15 -7.58 -10.19 -6.63
N LYS A 16 -6.26 -10.40 -6.71
CA LYS A 16 -5.55 -11.49 -6.03
C LYS A 16 -4.31 -11.01 -5.29
N PHE A 17 -3.73 -9.87 -5.70
CA PHE A 17 -2.55 -9.31 -5.05
C PHE A 17 -2.93 -8.67 -3.71
N ARG A 18 -2.64 -9.36 -2.60
CA ARG A 18 -2.87 -8.87 -1.24
C ARG A 18 -1.86 -7.79 -0.91
N PHE A 19 -2.37 -6.60 -0.56
CA PHE A 19 -1.52 -5.43 -0.35
C PHE A 19 -0.43 -5.66 0.70
N TRP A 20 -0.77 -6.24 1.84
CA TRP A 20 0.19 -6.42 2.93
C TRP A 20 1.02 -7.70 2.81
N GLU A 21 0.41 -8.77 2.32
CA GLU A 21 0.93 -10.13 2.47
C GLU A 21 1.69 -10.63 1.25
N ASP A 22 1.38 -10.13 0.05
CA ASP A 22 2.10 -10.52 -1.15
C ASP A 22 3.39 -9.72 -1.33
N ALA A 23 4.34 -10.34 -2.01
CA ALA A 23 5.66 -9.77 -2.25
C ALA A 23 5.59 -8.57 -3.19
N TRP A 24 6.20 -7.46 -2.78
CA TRP A 24 6.36 -6.26 -3.59
C TRP A 24 7.66 -6.33 -4.41
N VAL A 25 8.44 -5.25 -4.43
CA VAL A 25 9.74 -5.22 -5.11
C VAL A 25 10.74 -6.07 -4.30
N GLU A 26 11.62 -6.79 -4.98
CA GLU A 26 12.67 -7.63 -4.38
C GLU A 26 12.15 -8.83 -3.55
N GLY A 27 10.86 -9.18 -3.67
CA GLY A 27 10.31 -10.35 -3.01
C GLY A 27 9.84 -10.13 -1.57
N GLU A 28 9.98 -8.92 -1.02
CA GLU A 28 9.58 -8.59 0.34
C GLU A 28 8.12 -8.08 0.41
N CYS A 29 7.33 -8.59 1.35
CA CYS A 29 5.97 -8.11 1.59
C CYS A 29 5.95 -6.93 2.58
N LEU A 30 4.95 -6.05 2.44
CA LEU A 30 4.83 -4.86 3.31
C LEU A 30 4.58 -5.21 4.77
N ALA A 31 3.99 -6.37 5.06
CA ALA A 31 3.79 -6.84 6.43
C ALA A 31 5.12 -7.08 7.15
N ASN A 32 6.16 -7.54 6.44
CA ASN A 32 7.49 -7.74 7.01
C ASN A 32 8.27 -6.44 7.11
N LYS A 33 8.14 -5.56 6.09
CA LYS A 33 8.84 -4.28 6.02
C LYS A 33 8.29 -3.24 7.01
N PHE A 34 6.97 -3.22 7.21
CA PHE A 34 6.26 -2.28 8.07
C PHE A 34 5.34 -3.00 9.07
N PRO A 35 5.89 -3.84 9.98
CA PRO A 35 5.11 -4.71 10.85
C PRO A 35 4.20 -3.91 11.80
N ARG A 36 4.62 -2.71 12.21
CA ARG A 36 3.80 -1.83 13.06
C ARG A 36 2.55 -1.33 12.34
N LEU A 37 2.70 -0.85 11.10
CA LEU A 37 1.57 -0.39 10.30
C LEU A 37 0.65 -1.54 9.93
N TYR A 38 1.22 -2.71 9.60
CA TYR A 38 0.44 -3.91 9.37
C TYR A 38 -0.46 -4.25 10.56
N LEU A 39 0.08 -4.25 11.78
CA LEU A 39 -0.70 -4.47 13.00
C LEU A 39 -1.85 -3.47 13.17
N LEU A 40 -1.64 -2.21 12.77
CA LEU A 40 -2.63 -1.13 12.88
C LEU A 40 -3.62 -1.09 11.72
N SER A 41 -3.32 -1.67 10.57
CA SER A 41 -4.21 -1.65 9.41
C SER A 41 -5.47 -2.47 9.67
N GLU A 42 -6.62 -1.92 9.29
CA GLU A 42 -7.90 -2.65 9.26
C GLU A 42 -8.11 -3.44 7.96
N GLN A 43 -7.21 -3.27 7.00
CA GLN A 43 -7.32 -3.82 5.65
C GLN A 43 -6.29 -4.92 5.36
N LYS A 44 -5.81 -5.64 6.39
CA LYS A 44 -4.72 -6.63 6.29
C LYS A 44 -4.85 -7.63 5.14
N LYS A 45 -6.08 -8.13 4.90
CA LYS A 45 -6.38 -9.18 3.92
C LYS A 45 -6.91 -8.64 2.59
N LYS A 46 -7.01 -7.32 2.44
CA LYS A 46 -7.55 -6.70 1.24
C LYS A 46 -6.55 -6.76 0.10
N VAL A 47 -7.08 -6.84 -1.11
CA VAL A 47 -6.28 -6.76 -2.32
C VAL A 47 -6.03 -5.31 -2.72
N ILE A 48 -4.99 -5.07 -3.53
CA ILE A 48 -4.57 -3.72 -3.93
C ILE A 48 -5.71 -2.86 -4.50
N SER A 49 -6.65 -3.45 -5.23
CA SER A 49 -7.83 -2.78 -5.80
C SER A 49 -8.84 -2.28 -4.76
N GLU A 50 -8.78 -2.78 -3.52
CA GLU A 50 -9.65 -2.39 -2.41
C GLU A 50 -8.94 -1.46 -1.39
N MET A 51 -7.70 -1.06 -1.69
CA MET A 51 -6.87 -0.21 -0.83
C MET A 51 -6.88 1.26 -1.25
N GLY A 52 -7.76 1.64 -2.18
CA GLY A 52 -7.76 2.96 -2.78
C GLY A 52 -8.75 3.09 -3.92
N PHE A 53 -8.64 4.18 -4.66
CA PHE A 53 -9.49 4.48 -5.81
C PHE A 53 -8.73 5.27 -6.86
N LEU A 54 -9.19 5.22 -8.11
CA LEU A 54 -8.63 5.99 -9.22
C LEU A 54 -9.29 7.38 -9.28
N ARG A 55 -8.48 8.44 -9.38
CA ARG A 55 -8.88 9.82 -9.73
C ARG A 55 -8.20 10.24 -11.04
N ASP A 56 -8.59 11.39 -11.57
CA ASP A 56 -8.03 11.97 -12.81
C ASP A 56 -6.50 12.08 -12.79
N GLU A 57 -5.92 12.33 -11.61
CA GLU A 57 -4.47 12.48 -11.40
C GLU A 57 -3.75 11.15 -11.14
N GLY A 58 -4.48 10.05 -10.97
CA GLY A 58 -3.93 8.72 -10.73
C GLY A 58 -4.55 7.97 -9.55
N TRP A 59 -3.85 6.94 -9.10
CA TRP A 59 -4.28 6.10 -7.98
C TRP A 59 -4.10 6.84 -6.65
N CYS A 60 -5.13 6.85 -5.82
CA CYS A 60 -5.12 7.40 -4.48
C CYS A 60 -5.28 6.26 -3.46
N TRP A 61 -4.34 6.15 -2.52
CA TRP A 61 -4.40 5.20 -1.42
C TRP A 61 -5.40 5.62 -0.35
N ASP A 62 -6.24 4.69 0.10
CA ASP A 62 -7.21 4.85 1.19
C ASP A 62 -6.86 3.84 2.30
N LEU A 63 -5.82 4.19 3.07
CA LEU A 63 -5.29 3.35 4.16
C LEU A 63 -6.05 3.62 5.46
N VAL A 64 -6.73 2.60 5.97
CA VAL A 64 -7.56 2.64 7.17
C VAL A 64 -6.83 2.02 8.35
N TRP A 65 -6.71 2.81 9.42
CA TRP A 65 -6.02 2.44 10.66
C TRP A 65 -7.02 2.26 11.81
N ARG A 66 -6.78 1.26 12.65
CA ARG A 66 -7.62 0.93 13.81
C ARG A 66 -7.71 2.06 14.85
N ARG A 67 -6.71 2.93 14.88
CA ARG A 67 -6.67 4.14 15.72
C ARG A 67 -5.83 5.22 15.03
N HIS A 68 -5.92 6.44 15.55
CA HIS A 68 -4.97 7.48 15.19
C HIS A 68 -3.53 7.00 15.41
N LEU A 69 -2.68 7.28 14.43
CA LEU A 69 -1.25 6.99 14.50
C LEU A 69 -0.60 7.96 15.48
N PHE A 70 0.35 7.45 16.27
CA PHE A 70 1.26 8.31 17.01
C PHE A 70 2.23 9.01 16.05
N GLU A 71 2.86 10.10 16.48
CA GLU A 71 3.78 10.90 15.66
C GLU A 71 4.86 10.03 14.97
N TRP A 72 5.49 9.14 15.74
CA TRP A 72 6.51 8.22 15.21
C TRP A 72 5.93 7.12 14.29
N GLU A 73 4.65 6.76 14.43
CA GLU A 73 3.96 5.87 13.48
C GLU A 73 3.58 6.62 12.19
N GLY A 74 3.37 7.94 12.28
CA GLY A 74 3.20 8.83 11.14
C GLY A 74 4.43 8.84 10.24
N GLU A 75 5.63 8.85 10.81
CA GLU A 75 6.89 8.73 10.07
C GLU A 75 6.98 7.40 9.29
N LEU A 76 6.56 6.29 9.91
CA LEU A 76 6.47 5.00 9.19
C LEU A 76 5.46 5.07 8.05
N CYS A 77 4.32 5.74 8.26
CA CYS A 77 3.30 5.91 7.22
C CYS A 77 3.83 6.75 6.05
N PHE A 78 4.61 7.79 6.32
CA PHE A 78 5.28 8.59 5.29
C PHE A 78 6.26 7.73 4.48
N GLN A 79 7.07 6.90 5.15
CA GLN A 79 7.98 5.97 4.47
C GLN A 79 7.24 4.93 3.62
N LEU A 80 6.09 4.44 4.09
CA LEU A 80 5.22 3.56 3.31
C LEU A 80 4.70 4.28 2.06
N THR A 81 4.20 5.51 2.17
CA THR A 81 3.69 6.26 1.01
C THR A 81 4.78 6.54 0.00
N SER A 82 5.96 6.97 0.44
CA SER A 82 7.11 7.17 -0.45
C SER A 82 7.57 5.85 -1.07
N PHE A 83 7.52 4.72 -0.35
CA PHE A 83 7.79 3.42 -0.94
C PHE A 83 6.79 3.11 -2.06
N LEU A 84 5.48 3.26 -1.80
CA LEU A 84 4.42 2.97 -2.77
C LEU A 84 4.49 3.88 -4.00
N GLU A 85 4.96 5.11 -3.86
CA GLU A 85 5.24 5.99 -4.99
C GLU A 85 6.38 5.45 -5.85
N ASN A 86 7.37 4.75 -5.30
CA ASN A 86 8.54 4.28 -6.04
C ASN A 86 8.40 2.87 -6.66
N VAL A 87 7.21 2.26 -6.61
CA VAL A 87 6.91 0.92 -7.18
C VAL A 87 6.18 1.03 -8.51
#